data_AF-A0A7Z7J0W4-F1
#
_entry.id   AF-A0A7Z7J0W4-F1
#
_cell.length_a   1.000
_cell.length_b   1.000
_cell.length_c   1.000
_cell.angle_alpha   90.00
_cell.angle_beta   90.00
_cell.angle_gamma   90.00
#
_symmetry.space_group_name_H-M   'P 1'
#
loop_
_entity.id
_entity.type
_entity.pdbx_description
1 polymer ?
#
loop_
_entity_poly.entity_id
_entity_poly.type
_entity_poly.pdbx_seq_one_letter_code
_entity_poly.pdbx_strand_id
1 'polypeptide(L)' 'MSAVIAPPNAWSEIKTVRSCAKQLGIDPQKAARQYVDSGYAKSYVSHIAEAARRARMAKNNAPELPPCA' A
#
# COMPACT_ATOMS: atom_id res chain seq x y z
N MET A 1 -8.12 7.21 -26.18
CA MET A 1 -8.04 7.11 -24.70
C MET A 1 -8.95 5.97 -24.28
N SER A 2 -8.38 4.79 -23.98
CA SER A 2 -9.15 3.64 -23.52
C SER A 2 -9.72 3.95 -22.14
N ALA A 3 -11.04 3.97 -22.01
CA ALA A 3 -11.69 4.13 -20.71
C ALA A 3 -11.22 2.97 -19.81
N VAL A 4 -10.44 3.29 -18.78
CA VAL A 4 -10.09 2.33 -17.74
C VAL A 4 -11.38 2.05 -16.98
N ILE A 5 -12.07 0.97 -17.34
CA ILE A 5 -13.29 0.54 -16.66
C ILE A 5 -12.87 0.13 -15.27
N ALA A 6 -13.21 0.94 -14.27
CA ALA A 6 -12.93 0.63 -12.88
C ALA A 6 -13.66 -0.69 -12.53
N PRO A 7 -12.94 -1.75 -12.13
CA PRO A 7 -13.59 -2.97 -11.68
C PRO A 7 -14.47 -2.66 -10.46
N PRO A 8 -15.56 -3.41 -10.22
CA PRO A 8 -16.49 -3.14 -9.12
C PRO A 8 -15.81 -3.11 -7.74
N ASN A 9 -14.67 -3.79 -7.58
CA ASN A 9 -13.88 -3.84 -6.35
C ASN A 9 -12.79 -2.76 -6.25
N ALA A 10 -12.64 -1.89 -7.26
CA ALA A 10 -11.61 -0.86 -7.31
C ALA A 10 -11.59 0.04 -6.07
N TRP A 11 -12.76 0.42 -5.56
CA TRP A 11 -12.88 1.27 -4.38
C TRP A 11 -12.39 0.59 -3.10
N SER A 12 -12.68 -0.71 -2.94
CA SER A 12 -12.18 -1.51 -1.82
C SER A 12 -10.66 -1.67 -1.90
N GLU A 13 -10.14 -1.91 -3.10
CA GLU A 13 -8.69 -2.01 -3.33
C GLU A 13 -7.98 -0.68 -3.09
N ILE A 14 -8.54 0.45 -3.53
CA ILE A 14 -8.02 1.79 -3.24
C ILE A 14 -7.94 2.04 -1.73
N LYS A 15 -8.98 1.65 -0.97
CA LYS A 15 -8.95 1.77 0.50
C LYS A 15 -7.81 0.95 1.10
N THR A 16 -7.60 -0.28 0.62
CA THR A 16 -6.49 -1.14 1.04
C THR A 16 -5.14 -0.50 0.72
N VAL A 17 -4.94 -0.03 -0.52
CA VAL A 17 -3.73 0.68 -0.96
C VAL A 17 -3.45 1.90 -0.08
N ARG A 18 -4.46 2.73 0.21
CA ARG A 18 -4.32 3.89 1.10
C ARG A 18 -3.92 3.49 2.52
N SER A 19 -4.53 2.45 3.07
CA SER A 19 -4.22 1.94 4.41
C SER A 19 -2.78 1.40 4.47
N CYS A 20 -2.36 0.63 3.46
CA CYS A 20 -1.00 0.11 3.33
C CYS A 20 0.02 1.24 3.16
N ALA A 21 -0.26 2.22 2.30
CA ALA A 21 0.59 3.40 2.11
C ALA A 21 0.78 4.17 3.41
N LYS A 22 -0.29 4.42 4.18
CA LYS A 22 -0.22 5.09 5.47
C LYS A 22 0.70 4.35 6.46
N GLN A 23 0.68 3.02 6.45
CA GLN A 23 1.54 2.20 7.32
C GLN A 23 3.01 2.21 6.88
N LEU A 24 3.26 2.39 5.59
CA LEU A 24 4.59 2.53 5.01
C LEU A 24 5.16 3.96 5.15
N GLY A 25 4.37 4.92 5.65
CA GLY A 25 4.74 6.34 5.65
C GLY A 25 4.69 6.98 4.25
N ILE A 26 4.03 6.33 3.29
CA ILE A 26 3.83 6.84 1.93
C ILE A 26 2.54 7.64 1.90
N ASP A 27 2.54 8.73 1.12
CA ASP A 27 1.34 9.54 0.91
C ASP A 27 0.21 8.68 0.29
N PRO A 28 -0.94 8.53 0.97
CA PRO A 28 -2.02 7.67 0.52
C PRO A 28 -2.70 8.18 -0.76
N GLN A 29 -2.65 9.49 -1.01
CA GLN A 29 -3.25 10.09 -2.21
C GLN A 29 -2.39 9.82 -3.45
N LYS A 30 -1.06 9.91 -3.31
CA LYS A 30 -0.08 9.51 -4.33
C LYS A 30 -0.17 8.03 -4.66
N ALA A 31 -0.26 7.17 -3.63
CA ALA A 31 -0.37 5.72 -3.82
C ALA A 31 -1.68 5.30 -4.52
N ALA A 32 -2.80 5.93 -4.17
CA ALA A 32 -4.09 5.70 -4.83
C ALA A 32 -4.07 6.19 -6.29
N ARG A 33 -3.43 7.34 -6.56
CA ARG A 33 -3.30 7.86 -7.93
C ARG A 33 -2.45 6.94 -8.80
N GLN A 34 -1.34 6.41 -8.29
CA GLN A 34 -0.54 5.40 -9.00
C GLN A 34 -1.34 4.11 -9.27
N TYR A 35 -2.20 3.70 -8.34
CA TYR A 35 -3.04 2.52 -8.55
C TYR A 35 -4.04 2.70 -9.69
N VAL A 36 -4.66 3.89 -9.77
CA VAL A 36 -5.57 4.26 -10.86
C VAL A 36 -4.81 4.40 -12.18
N ASP A 37 -3.63 5.02 -12.17
CA ASP A 37 -2.75 5.17 -13.34
C ASP A 37 -2.28 3.82 -13.89
N SER A 38 -2.02 2.86 -12.99
CA SER A 38 -1.71 1.46 -13.33
C SER A 38 -2.91 0.66 -13.86
N GLY A 39 -4.09 1.29 -14.01
CA GLY A 39 -5.28 0.64 -14.54
C GLY A 39 -5.94 -0.36 -13.59
N TYR A 40 -5.87 -0.16 -12.27
CA TYR A 40 -6.40 -1.08 -11.25
C TYR A 40 -5.73 -2.47 -11.28
N ALA A 41 -4.42 -2.51 -11.53
CA ALA A 41 -3.66 -3.75 -11.55
C ALA A 41 -3.63 -4.45 -10.18
N LYS A 42 -4.24 -5.63 -10.07
CA LYS A 42 -4.22 -6.47 -8.85
C LYS A 42 -2.81 -6.76 -8.33
N SER A 43 -1.82 -6.81 -9.22
CA SER A 43 -0.40 -6.99 -8.85
C SER A 43 0.12 -5.85 -7.98
N TYR A 44 -0.30 -4.61 -8.25
CA TYR A 44 0.09 -3.44 -7.47
C TYR A 44 -0.47 -3.49 -6.04
N VAL A 45 -1.75 -3.90 -5.89
CA VAL A 45 -2.39 -4.09 -4.58
C VAL A 45 -1.65 -5.15 -3.77
N SER A 46 -1.29 -6.26 -4.41
CA SER A 46 -0.55 -7.35 -3.75
C SER A 46 0.83 -6.88 -3.30
N HIS A 47 1.57 -6.15 -4.14
CA HIS A 47 2.89 -5.61 -3.81
C HIS A 47 2.83 -4.62 -2.64
N ILE A 48 1.88 -3.67 -2.63
CA ILE A 48 1.79 -2.70 -1.53
C ILE A 48 1.29 -3.35 -0.23
N ALA A 49 0.41 -4.34 -0.33
CA ALA A 49 -0.06 -5.10 0.82
C ALA A 49 1.07 -5.95 1.43
N GLU A 50 1.90 -6.56 0.59
CA GLU A 50 3.09 -7.30 1.04
C GLU A 50 4.14 -6.37 1.64
N ALA A 51 4.41 -5.22 1.01
CA ALA A 51 5.29 -4.20 1.55
C ALA A 51 4.81 -3.73 2.93
N ALA A 52 3.51 -3.43 3.08
CA ALA A 52 2.93 -3.03 4.37
C ALA A 52 3.01 -4.15 5.42
N ARG A 53 2.81 -5.42 5.02
CA ARG A 53 3.01 -6.58 5.91
C ARG A 53 4.47 -6.69 6.37
N ARG A 54 5.43 -6.54 5.44
CA ARG A 54 6.86 -6.54 5.75
C ARG A 54 7.24 -5.38 6.66
N ALA A 55 6.71 -4.19 6.43
CA ALA A 55 6.95 -3.03 7.29
C ALA A 55 6.35 -3.20 8.70
N ARG A 56 5.17 -3.84 8.82
CA ARG A 56 4.63 -4.24 10.13
C ARG A 56 5.52 -5.26 10.82
N MET A 57 5.96 -6.30 10.11
CA MET A 57 6.87 -7.31 10.65
C MET A 57 8.20 -6.68 11.06
N ALA A 58 8.78 -5.79 10.25
CA ALA A 58 10.00 -5.07 10.57
C ALA A 58 9.81 -4.09 11.74
N LYS A 59 8.64 -3.48 11.91
CA LYS A 59 8.32 -2.65 13.08
C LYS A 59 8.12 -3.48 14.35
N ASN A 60 7.55 -4.69 14.22
CA ASN A 60 7.29 -5.60 15.34
C ASN A 60 8.51 -6.48 15.69
N ASN A 61 9.41 -6.64 14.73
CA ASN A 61 10.68 -7.36 14.82
C ASN A 61 11.86 -6.39 14.72
N ALA A 62 11.62 -5.09 14.91
CA ALA A 62 12.68 -4.17 15.22
C ALA A 62 13.18 -4.64 16.59
N PRO A 63 14.40 -5.22 16.69
CA PRO A 63 14.97 -5.44 18.00
C PRO A 63 14.91 -4.09 18.69
N GLU A 64 14.25 -4.06 19.85
CA GLU A 64 14.50 -3.05 20.85
C GLU A 64 16.02 -2.80 20.87
N LEU A 65 16.45 -1.68 20.28
CA LEU A 65 17.82 -1.24 20.50
C LEU A 65 17.87 -1.02 22.01
N PRO A 66 18.75 -1.72 22.76
CA PRO A 66 18.87 -1.48 24.19
C PRO A 66 19.12 0.02 24.35
N PRO A 67 18.48 0.70 25.34
CA PRO A 67 18.79 2.09 25.60
C PRO A 67 20.30 2.16 25.81
N CYS A 68 20.99 2.91 24.93
CA CYS A 68 22.42 3.15 25.10
C CYS A 68 22.61 3.72 26.50
N ALA A 69 23.30 2.94 27.34
CA ALA A 69 23.74 3.30 28.68
C ALA A 69 24.90 4.28 28.62
#